data_AF-A0A4P1R4T6-F1
#
_entry.id   AF-A0A4P1R4T6-F1
#
_cell.length_a   1.000
_cell.length_b   1.000
_cell.length_c   1.000
_cell.angle_alpha   90.00
_cell.angle_beta   90.00
_cell.angle_gamma   90.00
#
_symmetry.space_group_name_H-M   'P 1'
#
loop_
_entity.id
_entity.type
_entity.pdbx_description
1 polymer ?
#
loop_
_entity_poly.entity_id
_entity_poly.type
_entity_poly.pdbx_seq_one_letter_code
_entity_poly.pdbx_strand_id
1 'polypeptide(L)'
;MVFIVALALLFGLLLALLLIPRHHKSGQKGNAHSTLNNKDKESKSFSKSEVSLHHKRTDCWIIIKNKVYDVTPYVEEHPGGDAILAHAGDDSTEGFFGYASVPFYPLFVRRNSSGNPSEWYRHISKGGWPFSTRDNGWSVSDCSAEGLKVAILLSNMPFETVGKAIETEQLYDAVNYILSLQATSMRVICLVDM
;
A
#
# COMPACT_ATOMS: atom_id res chain seq x y z
N MET A 1 24.17 49.90 -21.45
CA MET A 1 23.82 50.21 -20.04
C MET A 1 22.67 49.34 -19.52
N VAL A 2 21.62 49.08 -20.30
CA VAL A 2 20.46 48.26 -19.88
C VAL A 2 20.84 46.82 -19.48
N PHE A 3 21.75 46.16 -20.21
CA PHE A 3 22.21 44.79 -19.89
C PHE A 3 22.97 44.68 -18.56
N ILE A 4 23.74 45.71 -18.20
CA ILE A 4 24.51 45.73 -16.94
C ILE A 4 23.55 45.90 -15.75
N VAL A 5 22.51 46.73 -15.92
CA VAL A 5 21.46 46.90 -14.91
C VAL A 5 20.67 45.61 -14.72
N ALA A 6 20.32 44.91 -15.80
CA ALA A 6 19.60 43.64 -15.71
C ALA A 6 20.41 42.55 -14.97
N LEU A 7 21.71 42.44 -15.26
CA LEU A 7 22.58 41.46 -14.59
C LEU A 7 22.79 41.79 -13.10
N ALA A 8 22.92 43.08 -12.75
CA ALA A 8 23.02 43.51 -11.35
C ALA A 8 21.74 43.19 -10.56
N LEU A 9 20.56 43.35 -11.15
CA LEU A 9 19.29 43.01 -10.53
C LEU A 9 19.13 41.49 -10.35
N LEU A 10 19.54 40.70 -11.35
CA LEU A 10 19.44 39.24 -11.28
C LEU A 10 20.38 38.64 -10.23
N PHE A 11 21.61 39.18 -10.13
CA PHE A 11 22.57 38.78 -9.11
C PHE A 11 22.11 39.20 -7.70
N GLY A 12 21.51 40.38 -7.56
CA GLY A 12 20.90 40.84 -6.31
C GLY A 12 19.77 39.92 -5.84
N LEU A 13 18.90 39.46 -6.76
CA LEU A 13 17.81 38.53 -6.45
C LEU A 13 18.33 37.15 -6.02
N LEU A 14 19.38 36.66 -6.68
CA LEU A 14 20.02 35.37 -6.35
C LEU A 14 20.69 35.40 -4.97
N LEU A 15 21.36 36.51 -4.63
CA LEU A 15 21.99 36.70 -3.33
C LEU A 15 20.94 36.81 -2.20
N ALA A 16 19.81 37.48 -2.48
CA ALA A 16 18.71 37.58 -1.53
C ALA A 16 18.12 36.21 -1.18
N LEU A 17 17.98 35.30 -2.17
CA LEU A 17 17.51 33.92 -1.95
C LEU A 17 18.47 33.07 -1.11
N LEU A 18 19.78 33.32 -1.19
CA LEU A 18 20.79 32.63 -0.37
C LEU A 18 20.86 33.15 1.07
N LEU A 19 20.39 34.37 1.33
CA LEU A 19 20.41 35.00 2.65
C LEU A 19 19.12 34.83 3.45
N ILE A 20 18.08 34.17 2.90
CA ILE A 20 16.87 33.83 3.67
C ILE A 20 17.24 32.70 4.64
N PRO A 21 17.19 32.92 5.98
CA PRO A 21 17.46 31.88 6.95
C PRO A 21 16.42 30.77 6.78
N ARG A 22 16.87 29.54 6.48
CA ARG A 22 15.98 28.36 6.53
C ARG A 22 15.52 28.18 7.96
N HIS A 23 14.31 28.63 8.25
CA HIS A 23 13.63 28.42 9.51
C HIS A 23 13.31 26.92 9.66
N HIS A 24 14.26 26.17 10.23
CA HIS A 24 14.09 24.77 10.58
C HIS A 24 13.19 24.68 11.82
N LYS A 25 11.93 24.29 11.62
CA LYS A 25 10.96 24.06 12.72
C LYS A 25 11.32 22.77 13.45
N SER A 26 12.29 22.85 14.36
CA SER A 26 12.54 21.84 15.38
C SER A 26 11.48 21.99 16.47
N GLY A 27 10.45 21.14 16.43
CA GLY A 27 9.49 20.99 17.52
C GLY A 27 10.02 19.96 18.51
N GLN A 28 10.60 20.43 19.62
CA GLN A 28 11.06 19.64 20.76
C GLN A 28 10.11 19.90 21.94
N LYS A 29 9.52 18.84 22.51
CA LYS A 29 8.98 18.77 23.90
C LYS A 29 8.53 17.32 24.14
N GLY A 30 8.89 16.61 25.21
CA GLY A 30 9.67 16.97 26.38
C GLY A 30 10.24 15.71 27.01
N ASN A 31 11.32 15.92 27.76
CA ASN A 31 12.16 14.94 28.39
C ASN A 31 11.51 14.47 29.71
N ALA A 32 11.19 13.18 29.82
CA ALA A 32 11.02 12.52 31.11
C ALA A 32 12.12 11.47 31.22
N HIS A 33 13.02 11.73 32.15
CA HIS A 33 14.23 11.00 32.47
C HIS A 33 13.94 9.53 32.86
N SER A 34 14.34 8.58 32.02
CA SER A 34 14.71 7.24 32.48
C SER A 34 16.07 6.85 31.92
N THR A 35 17.08 7.07 32.74
CA THR A 35 18.42 6.52 32.60
C THR A 35 18.34 5.00 32.59
N LEU A 36 18.40 4.37 31.42
CA LEU A 36 18.76 2.96 31.29
C LEU A 36 19.76 2.78 30.16
N ASN A 37 21.03 2.87 30.56
CA ASN A 37 22.15 2.05 30.11
C ASN A 37 22.10 1.53 28.67
N ASN A 38 22.86 2.22 27.83
CA ASN A 38 23.50 1.66 26.64
C ASN A 38 24.45 0.53 27.08
N LYS A 39 23.89 -0.66 27.32
CA LYS A 39 24.64 -1.92 27.42
C LYS A 39 24.36 -2.68 26.13
N ASP A 40 25.41 -2.82 25.33
CA ASP A 40 25.66 -3.91 24.37
C ASP A 40 24.40 -4.67 23.95
N LYS A 41 23.78 -4.25 22.85
CA LYS A 41 22.71 -5.03 22.22
C LYS A 41 23.34 -6.22 21.52
N GLU A 42 23.80 -7.19 22.32
CA GLU A 42 24.10 -8.55 21.90
C GLU A 42 22.89 -9.02 21.08
N SER A 43 23.11 -9.34 19.80
CA SER A 43 22.05 -9.77 18.90
C SER A 43 21.57 -11.15 19.31
N LYS A 44 20.66 -11.20 20.29
CA LYS A 44 19.98 -12.44 20.67
C LYS A 44 19.20 -12.95 19.47
N SER A 45 19.63 -14.07 18.91
CA SER A 45 18.90 -14.80 17.88
C SER A 45 17.94 -15.76 18.57
N PHE A 46 16.67 -15.70 18.20
CA PHE A 46 15.64 -16.60 18.69
C PHE A 46 15.32 -17.64 17.62
N SER A 47 15.06 -18.87 18.05
CA SER A 47 14.58 -19.92 17.13
C SER A 47 13.07 -19.80 16.93
N LYS A 48 12.55 -20.27 15.79
CA LYS A 48 11.09 -20.27 15.55
C LYS A 48 10.33 -21.06 16.62
N SER A 49 10.90 -22.17 17.10
CA SER A 49 10.36 -22.97 18.19
C SER A 49 10.26 -22.19 19.51
N GLU A 50 11.23 -21.32 19.79
CA GLU A 50 11.22 -20.51 21.01
C GLU A 50 10.15 -19.42 20.93
N VAL A 51 10.03 -18.74 19.79
CA VAL A 51 8.97 -17.73 19.56
C VAL A 51 7.58 -18.36 19.66
N SER A 52 7.41 -19.62 19.22
CA SER A 52 6.12 -20.33 19.28
C SER A 52 5.57 -20.55 20.70
N LEU A 53 6.41 -20.45 21.73
CA LEU A 53 5.97 -20.54 23.13
C LEU A 53 5.22 -19.28 23.60
N HIS A 54 5.44 -18.15 22.91
CA HIS A 54 4.88 -16.84 23.24
C HIS A 54 3.62 -16.54 22.41
N HIS A 55 2.59 -17.36 22.62
CA HIS A 55 1.37 -17.39 21.79
C HIS A 55 0.09 -16.94 22.54
N LYS A 56 0.21 -16.27 23.70
CA LYS A 56 -0.92 -15.92 24.57
C LYS A 56 -1.16 -14.43 24.58
N ARG A 57 -2.39 -14.00 24.89
CA ARG A 57 -2.73 -12.56 25.03
C ARG A 57 -1.81 -11.81 26.00
N THR A 58 -1.42 -12.45 27.10
CA THR A 58 -0.53 -11.89 28.13
C THR A 58 0.96 -12.13 27.87
N ASP A 59 1.30 -12.81 26.77
CA ASP A 59 2.66 -13.16 26.36
C ASP A 59 2.65 -13.48 24.86
N CYS A 60 2.68 -12.43 24.04
CA CYS A 60 2.43 -12.48 22.60
C CYS A 60 3.63 -11.94 21.83
N TRP A 61 4.36 -12.84 21.16
CA TRP A 61 5.42 -12.45 20.24
C TRP A 61 5.02 -12.74 18.81
N ILE A 62 5.51 -11.94 17.87
CA ILE A 62 5.27 -12.14 16.44
C ILE A 62 6.56 -11.97 15.66
N ILE A 63 6.67 -12.66 14.52
CA ILE A 63 7.78 -12.50 13.59
C ILE A 63 7.33 -11.61 12.43
N ILE A 64 8.09 -10.56 12.13
CA ILE A 64 7.87 -9.69 10.95
C ILE A 64 9.21 -9.52 10.23
N LYS A 65 9.31 -9.97 8.96
CA LYS A 65 10.54 -9.93 8.14
C LYS A 65 11.76 -10.46 8.90
N ASN A 66 11.62 -11.65 9.46
CA ASN A 66 12.67 -12.37 10.21
C ASN A 66 13.15 -11.64 11.49
N LYS A 67 12.38 -10.68 12.00
CA LYS A 67 12.63 -10.02 13.28
C LYS A 67 11.52 -10.39 14.25
N VAL A 68 11.88 -10.69 15.49
CA VAL A 68 10.95 -11.03 16.57
C VAL A 68 10.57 -9.76 17.31
N TYR A 69 9.28 -9.57 17.53
CA TYR A 69 8.72 -8.44 18.28
C TYR A 69 7.85 -8.97 19.41
N ASP A 70 8.09 -8.46 20.61
CA ASP A 70 7.14 -8.61 21.73
C ASP A 70 6.04 -7.55 21.57
N VAL A 71 4.84 -8.01 21.28
CA VAL A 71 3.66 -7.16 21.09
C VAL A 71 2.68 -7.25 22.25
N THR A 72 3.02 -7.97 23.31
CA THR A 72 2.22 -8.09 24.55
C THR A 72 1.63 -6.77 25.05
N PRO A 73 2.40 -5.67 25.21
CA PRO A 73 1.84 -4.42 25.69
C PRO A 73 0.89 -3.74 24.70
N TYR A 74 0.95 -4.12 23.42
CA TYR A 74 0.17 -3.51 22.34
C TYR A 74 -1.12 -4.27 22.02
N VAL A 75 -1.30 -5.48 22.54
CA VAL A 75 -2.47 -6.33 22.20
C VAL A 75 -3.80 -5.64 22.48
N GLU A 76 -3.93 -4.93 23.62
CA GLU A 76 -5.16 -4.23 23.99
C GLU A 76 -5.35 -2.90 23.26
N GLU A 77 -4.27 -2.28 22.76
CA GLU A 77 -4.30 -1.02 22.03
C GLU A 77 -4.42 -1.21 20.52
N HIS A 78 -4.36 -2.46 20.04
CA HIS A 78 -4.37 -2.78 18.63
C HIS A 78 -5.69 -2.34 17.98
N PRO A 79 -5.68 -1.41 16.99
CA PRO A 79 -6.89 -0.90 16.35
C PRO A 79 -7.74 -1.97 15.64
N GLY A 80 -7.12 -3.09 15.25
CA GLY A 80 -7.80 -4.25 14.68
C GLY A 80 -8.35 -5.24 15.72
N GLY A 81 -8.26 -4.92 17.02
CA GLY A 81 -8.67 -5.79 18.13
C GLY A 81 -7.95 -7.13 18.12
N ASP A 82 -8.69 -8.20 18.35
CA ASP A 82 -8.20 -9.58 18.47
C ASP A 82 -7.53 -10.13 17.20
N ALA A 83 -7.60 -9.41 16.08
CA ALA A 83 -6.91 -9.79 14.84
C ALA A 83 -5.39 -9.96 15.02
N ILE A 84 -4.78 -9.26 15.99
CA ILE A 84 -3.35 -9.42 16.33
C ILE A 84 -3.00 -10.82 16.86
N LEU A 85 -3.98 -11.55 17.42
CA LEU A 85 -3.77 -12.86 18.02
C LEU A 85 -3.83 -14.01 17.00
N ALA A 86 -4.23 -13.74 15.75
CA ALA A 86 -4.38 -14.76 14.72
C ALA A 86 -3.08 -15.53 14.43
N HIS A 87 -1.93 -14.87 14.63
CA HIS A 87 -0.59 -15.41 14.38
C HIS A 87 0.36 -15.21 15.57
N ALA A 88 -0.18 -15.20 16.80
CA ALA A 88 0.64 -15.12 18.01
C ALA A 88 1.59 -16.32 18.11
N GLY A 89 2.87 -16.05 18.38
CA GLY A 89 3.95 -17.04 18.40
C GLY A 89 4.45 -17.47 17.01
N ASP A 90 3.97 -16.85 15.92
CA ASP A 90 4.34 -17.24 14.54
C ASP A 90 4.66 -16.02 13.65
N ASP A 91 4.94 -16.29 12.38
CA ASP A 91 5.21 -15.30 11.35
C ASP A 91 3.93 -14.57 10.94
N SER A 92 3.89 -13.30 11.34
CA SER A 92 2.81 -12.36 11.03
C SER A 92 3.19 -11.42 9.88
N THR A 93 4.26 -11.70 9.12
CA THR A 93 4.74 -10.82 8.04
C THR A 93 3.65 -10.56 7.00
N GLU A 94 2.91 -11.59 6.59
CA GLU A 94 1.80 -11.46 5.64
C GLU A 94 0.65 -10.64 6.23
N GLY A 95 0.29 -10.87 7.50
CA GLY A 95 -0.75 -10.08 8.17
C GLY A 95 -0.34 -8.62 8.39
N PHE A 96 0.92 -8.36 8.72
CA PHE A 96 1.45 -7.03 9.05
C PHE A 96 1.60 -6.13 7.83
N PHE A 97 2.18 -6.63 6.74
CA PHE A 97 2.24 -5.88 5.49
C PHE A 97 0.92 -6.00 4.71
N GLY A 98 -0.02 -6.84 5.17
CA GLY A 98 -1.09 -7.33 4.34
C GLY A 98 -0.55 -7.95 3.06
N TYR A 99 -1.42 -8.06 2.05
CA TYR A 99 -1.04 -8.35 0.68
C TYR A 99 -0.15 -7.26 0.02
N ALA A 100 0.62 -6.46 0.78
CA ALA A 100 1.64 -5.55 0.22
C ALA A 100 3.01 -6.23 0.03
N SER A 101 3.21 -7.46 0.54
CA SER A 101 4.36 -8.31 0.16
C SER A 101 4.06 -9.27 -0.99
N VAL A 102 2.81 -9.35 -1.45
CA VAL A 102 2.49 -9.84 -2.79
C VAL A 102 2.39 -8.63 -3.72
N PRO A 103 2.79 -8.76 -4.99
CA PRO A 103 2.86 -7.65 -5.92
C PRO A 103 1.51 -6.95 -6.04
N PHE A 104 1.56 -5.63 -6.26
CA PHE A 104 0.59 -4.53 -6.49
C PHE A 104 -0.91 -4.79 -6.81
N TYR A 105 -1.44 -6.01 -6.70
CA TYR A 105 -2.76 -6.45 -7.11
C TYR A 105 -3.81 -6.65 -5.97
N PRO A 106 -3.66 -6.15 -4.72
CA PRO A 106 -4.54 -6.53 -3.61
C PRO A 106 -5.99 -6.04 -3.77
N LEU A 107 -6.27 -5.16 -4.72
CA LEU A 107 -7.61 -4.66 -5.03
C LEU A 107 -8.31 -5.42 -6.16
N PHE A 108 -7.62 -6.23 -6.96
CA PHE A 108 -8.25 -6.90 -8.09
C PHE A 108 -9.30 -7.93 -7.65
N VAL A 109 -10.56 -7.74 -8.07
CA VAL A 109 -11.67 -8.64 -7.74
C VAL A 109 -11.56 -9.95 -8.51
N ARG A 110 -11.25 -11.02 -7.79
CA ARG A 110 -11.03 -12.36 -8.37
C ARG A 110 -12.31 -13.13 -8.68
N ARG A 111 -13.42 -12.81 -8.00
CA ARG A 111 -14.68 -13.55 -8.05
C ARG A 111 -15.86 -12.60 -7.89
N ASN A 112 -16.96 -12.89 -8.59
CA ASN A 112 -18.23 -12.20 -8.37
C ASN A 112 -18.78 -12.54 -6.97
N SER A 113 -19.64 -11.68 -6.44
CA SER A 113 -20.45 -11.99 -5.26
C SER A 113 -21.25 -13.29 -5.49
N SER A 114 -21.33 -14.14 -4.48
CA SER A 114 -22.17 -15.34 -4.51
C SER A 114 -23.64 -14.96 -4.66
N GLY A 115 -24.43 -15.74 -5.41
CA GLY A 115 -25.85 -15.47 -5.69
C GLY A 115 -26.09 -14.95 -7.10
N ASN A 116 -27.29 -14.44 -7.37
CA ASN A 116 -27.68 -13.92 -8.68
C ASN A 116 -27.56 -12.37 -8.69
N PRO A 117 -26.55 -11.78 -9.36
CA PRO A 117 -26.32 -10.33 -9.35
C PRO A 117 -27.53 -9.50 -9.84
N SER A 118 -28.33 -10.08 -10.74
CA SER A 118 -29.54 -9.46 -11.28
C SER A 118 -30.61 -9.21 -10.21
N GLU A 119 -30.64 -10.00 -9.14
CA GLU A 119 -31.61 -9.83 -8.03
C GLU A 119 -31.27 -8.63 -7.15
N TRP A 120 -30.03 -8.15 -7.20
CA TRP A 120 -29.55 -7.04 -6.37
C TRP A 120 -29.18 -5.81 -7.19
N TYR A 121 -29.62 -5.76 -8.45
CA TYR A 121 -29.26 -4.71 -9.40
C TYR A 121 -27.74 -4.46 -9.47
N ARG A 122 -26.95 -5.53 -9.30
CA ARG A 122 -25.48 -5.45 -9.34
C ARG A 122 -24.97 -5.79 -10.74
N HIS A 123 -24.00 -4.99 -11.18
CA HIS A 123 -23.16 -5.34 -12.31
C HIS A 123 -22.17 -6.45 -11.92
N ILE A 124 -21.56 -7.11 -12.91
CA ILE A 124 -20.45 -8.03 -12.63
C ILE A 124 -19.32 -7.27 -11.91
N SER A 125 -18.63 -7.92 -10.97
CA SER A 125 -17.56 -7.30 -10.18
C SER A 125 -16.19 -7.96 -10.43
N LYS A 126 -16.17 -9.24 -10.83
CA LYS A 126 -14.97 -9.97 -11.25
C LYS A 126 -14.27 -9.21 -12.37
N GLY A 127 -12.96 -9.00 -12.21
CA GLY A 127 -12.15 -8.23 -13.15
C GLY A 127 -12.01 -6.75 -12.79
N GLY A 128 -12.81 -6.23 -11.87
CA GLY A 128 -12.74 -4.82 -11.49
C GLY A 128 -11.73 -4.50 -10.38
N TRP A 129 -11.41 -3.21 -10.25
CA TRP A 129 -10.71 -2.64 -9.10
C TRP A 129 -11.65 -1.70 -8.34
N PRO A 130 -11.94 -1.98 -7.05
CA PRO A 130 -12.68 -1.12 -6.17
C PRO A 130 -11.77 -0.09 -5.49
N PHE A 131 -12.38 0.94 -4.90
CA PHE A 131 -11.66 2.04 -4.25
C PHE A 131 -10.88 1.63 -2.99
N SER A 132 -11.40 0.69 -2.19
CA SER A 132 -10.89 0.44 -0.82
C SER A 132 -10.34 -0.96 -0.62
N THR A 133 -11.15 -1.99 -0.89
CA THR A 133 -10.78 -3.39 -0.64
C THR A 133 -11.38 -4.28 -1.72
N ARG A 134 -10.66 -5.33 -2.11
CA ARG A 134 -11.13 -6.33 -3.07
C ARG A 134 -12.49 -6.91 -2.70
N ASP A 135 -12.74 -7.10 -1.42
CA ASP A 135 -13.90 -7.87 -0.93
C ASP A 135 -15.20 -7.06 -0.93
N ASN A 136 -15.13 -5.73 -1.11
CA ASN A 136 -16.33 -4.90 -1.19
C ASN A 136 -17.12 -5.14 -2.51
N GLY A 137 -16.46 -5.63 -3.56
CA GLY A 137 -17.06 -5.92 -4.87
C GLY A 137 -17.69 -4.71 -5.58
N TRP A 138 -17.38 -3.48 -5.17
CA TRP A 138 -17.87 -2.23 -5.76
C TRP A 138 -16.80 -1.60 -6.64
N SER A 139 -16.57 -2.24 -7.77
CA SER A 139 -15.61 -1.81 -8.77
C SER A 139 -16.07 -0.52 -9.46
N VAL A 140 -15.14 0.37 -9.80
CA VAL A 140 -15.41 1.65 -10.48
C VAL A 140 -14.68 1.66 -11.82
N SER A 141 -15.29 2.20 -12.88
CA SER A 141 -14.75 2.14 -14.25
C SER A 141 -13.36 2.75 -14.39
N ASP A 142 -13.13 3.92 -13.81
CA ASP A 142 -11.86 4.65 -13.82
C ASP A 142 -10.76 3.89 -13.06
N CYS A 143 -11.10 3.39 -11.87
CA CYS A 143 -10.22 2.58 -11.03
C CYS A 143 -9.82 1.29 -11.73
N SER A 144 -10.77 0.61 -12.38
CA SER A 144 -10.51 -0.61 -13.15
C SER A 144 -9.64 -0.35 -14.38
N ALA A 145 -9.85 0.77 -15.09
CA ALA A 145 -9.05 1.12 -16.25
C ALA A 145 -7.59 1.46 -15.88
N GLU A 146 -7.39 2.29 -14.85
CA GLU A 146 -6.05 2.62 -14.36
C GLU A 146 -5.37 1.38 -13.73
N GLY A 147 -6.11 0.56 -13.00
CA GLY A 147 -5.62 -0.71 -12.47
C GLY A 147 -5.12 -1.67 -13.56
N LEU A 148 -5.89 -1.82 -14.65
CA LEU A 148 -5.50 -2.60 -15.82
C LEU A 148 -4.25 -2.03 -16.50
N LYS A 149 -4.21 -0.71 -16.72
CA LYS A 149 -3.05 -0.02 -17.32
C LYS A 149 -1.79 -0.24 -16.50
N VAL A 150 -1.85 -0.05 -15.17
CA VAL A 150 -0.72 -0.29 -14.28
C VAL A 150 -0.30 -1.77 -14.33
N ALA A 151 -1.26 -2.71 -14.35
CA ALA A 151 -0.95 -4.13 -14.41
C ALA A 151 -0.15 -4.50 -15.68
N ILE A 152 -0.51 -3.92 -16.84
CA ILE A 152 0.20 -4.10 -18.12
C ILE A 152 1.57 -3.41 -18.11
N LEU A 153 1.66 -2.21 -17.52
CA LEU A 153 2.95 -1.50 -17.44
C LEU A 153 3.94 -2.26 -16.55
N LEU A 154 3.46 -2.77 -15.40
CA LEU A 154 4.28 -3.55 -14.48
C LEU A 154 4.67 -4.91 -15.06
N SER A 155 3.84 -5.56 -15.88
CA SER A 155 4.21 -6.85 -16.49
C SER A 155 5.41 -6.75 -17.44
N ASN A 156 5.75 -5.54 -17.89
CA ASN A 156 6.92 -5.28 -18.74
C ASN A 156 8.19 -4.95 -17.93
N MET A 157 8.11 -4.88 -16.60
CA MET A 157 9.25 -4.60 -15.72
C MET A 157 9.92 -5.90 -15.25
N PRO A 158 11.22 -5.85 -14.85
CA PRO A 158 11.93 -7.03 -14.34
C PRO A 158 11.29 -7.63 -13.08
N PHE A 159 11.25 -8.96 -13.01
CA PHE A 159 10.64 -9.73 -11.92
C PHE A 159 11.20 -9.37 -10.54
N GLU A 160 12.49 -9.05 -10.46
CA GLU A 160 13.18 -8.65 -9.23
C GLU A 160 12.61 -7.34 -8.65
N THR A 161 12.03 -6.48 -9.49
CA THR A 161 11.49 -5.18 -9.11
C THR A 161 10.02 -5.28 -8.71
N VAL A 162 9.22 -5.98 -9.52
CA VAL A 162 7.75 -5.94 -9.41
C VAL A 162 7.13 -7.26 -8.96
N GLY A 163 7.93 -8.31 -8.79
CA GLY A 163 7.48 -9.64 -8.43
C GLY A 163 6.73 -10.34 -9.58
N LYS A 164 5.87 -11.29 -9.19
CA LYS A 164 5.08 -12.09 -10.12
C LYS A 164 4.07 -11.21 -10.84
N ALA A 165 4.10 -11.19 -12.18
CA ALA A 165 3.11 -10.48 -12.98
C ALA A 165 1.69 -11.04 -12.77
N ILE A 166 0.68 -10.21 -13.06
CA ILE A 166 -0.71 -10.64 -13.11
C ILE A 166 -0.87 -11.72 -14.19
N GLU A 167 -1.70 -12.73 -13.93
CA GLU A 167 -1.95 -13.78 -14.93
C GLU A 167 -2.76 -13.23 -16.10
N THR A 168 -2.50 -13.73 -17.30
CA THR A 168 -3.16 -13.28 -18.53
C THR A 168 -4.69 -13.44 -18.45
N GLU A 169 -5.18 -14.50 -17.82
CA GLU A 169 -6.61 -14.74 -17.62
C GLU A 169 -7.28 -13.64 -16.79
N GLN A 170 -6.53 -13.06 -15.84
CA GLN A 170 -7.01 -12.00 -14.98
C GLN A 170 -7.04 -10.66 -15.74
N LEU A 171 -6.15 -10.46 -16.71
CA LEU A 171 -6.23 -9.35 -17.65
C LEU A 171 -7.47 -9.47 -18.54
N TYR A 172 -7.82 -10.66 -19.00
CA TYR A 172 -9.05 -10.89 -19.76
C TYR A 172 -10.30 -10.60 -18.93
N ASP A 173 -10.31 -11.02 -17.65
CA ASP A 173 -11.39 -10.67 -16.73
C ASP A 173 -11.54 -9.15 -16.58
N ALA A 174 -10.42 -8.42 -16.48
CA ALA A 174 -10.42 -6.96 -16.40
C ALA A 174 -10.97 -6.28 -17.66
N VAL A 175 -10.55 -6.73 -18.83
CA VAL A 175 -11.04 -6.23 -20.11
C VAL A 175 -12.54 -6.51 -20.24
N ASN A 176 -12.97 -7.73 -19.91
CA ASN A 176 -14.39 -8.09 -19.93
C ASN A 176 -15.22 -7.22 -18.98
N TYR A 177 -14.72 -6.92 -17.78
CA TYR A 177 -15.36 -5.99 -16.85
C TYR A 177 -15.52 -4.59 -17.49
N ILE A 178 -14.45 -4.00 -18.03
CA ILE A 178 -14.50 -2.66 -18.63
C ILE A 178 -15.48 -2.63 -19.82
N LEU A 179 -15.45 -3.64 -20.68
CA LEU A 179 -16.36 -3.75 -21.82
C LEU A 179 -17.82 -3.94 -21.37
N SER A 180 -18.06 -4.65 -20.26
CA SER A 180 -19.42 -4.85 -19.73
C SER A 180 -20.07 -3.54 -19.25
N LEU A 181 -19.27 -2.55 -18.85
CA LEU A 181 -19.75 -1.23 -18.45
C LEU A 181 -20.15 -0.34 -19.62
N GLN A 182 -19.82 -0.72 -20.87
CA GLN A 182 -20.18 0.08 -22.03
C GLN A 182 -21.70 0.05 -22.24
N ALA A 183 -22.31 1.23 -22.27
CA ALA A 183 -23.71 1.36 -22.67
C ALA A 183 -23.85 0.96 -24.14
N THR A 184 -24.60 -0.10 -24.42
CA THR A 184 -24.89 -0.59 -25.80
C THR A 184 -25.59 0.43 -26.69
N SER A 185 -26.14 1.51 -26.11
CA SER A 185 -26.78 2.61 -26.85
C SER A 185 -25.83 3.77 -27.18
N MET A 186 -24.61 3.81 -26.65
CA MET A 186 -23.62 4.85 -26.97
C MET A 186 -22.84 4.44 -28.22
N ARG A 187 -23.01 5.19 -29.31
CA ARG A 187 -22.15 5.10 -30.51
C ARG A 187 -20.99 6.07 -30.38
N VAL A 188 -19.78 5.56 -30.62
CA VAL A 188 -18.59 6.41 -30.80
C VAL A 188 -18.75 7.15 -32.13
N ILE A 189 -18.95 8.46 -32.07
CA ILE A 189 -19.24 9.30 -33.25
C ILE A 189 -17.94 9.81 -33.88
N CYS A 190 -16.88 9.96 -33.09
CA CYS A 190 -15.54 10.33 -33.52
C CYS A 190 -14.54 10.00 -32.39
N LEU A 191 -13.31 9.62 -32.72
CA LEU A 191 -12.21 9.60 -31.77
C LEU A 191 -11.58 11.00 -31.76
N VAL A 192 -11.41 11.58 -30.57
CA VAL A 192 -10.62 12.80 -30.43
C VAL A 192 -9.15 12.37 -30.37
N ASP A 193 -8.39 12.70 -31.39
CA ASP A 193 -6.93 12.53 -31.37
C ASP A 193 -6.36 13.43 -30.26
N MET A 194 -5.56 12.84 -29.36
CA MET A 194 -4.79 13.55 -28.32
C MET A 194 -3.42 13.97 -28.84
#